data_AF-A0A1F4BCJ2-F1
#
_entry.id   AF-A0A1F4BCJ2-F1
#
_cell.length_a   1.000
_cell.length_b   1.000
_cell.length_c   1.000
_cell.angle_alpha   90.00
_cell.angle_beta   90.00
_cell.angle_gamma   90.00
#
_symmetry.space_group_name_H-M   'P 1'
#
loop_
_entity.id
_entity.type
_entity.pdbx_description
1 polymer ?
#
loop_
_entity_poly.entity_id
_entity_poly.type
_entity_poly.pdbx_seq_one_letter_code
_entity_poly.pdbx_strand_id
1 'polypeptide(L)' 'MAIAVALEAGALGKCRRHGCIFLGGKPLEEALALAESRFKPGALKGPFATREELALEVRSAVSEHRRRDGCPLCAKWMDE' A
#
# COMPACT_ATOMS: atom_id res chain seq x y z
N MET A 1 0.83 -7.47 -5.28
CA MET A 1 0.26 -6.46 -6.21
C MET A 1 -0.50 -5.36 -5.48
N ALA A 2 -1.44 -5.65 -4.57
CA ALA A 2 -2.18 -4.62 -3.82
C ALA A 2 -1.27 -3.66 -3.01
N ILE A 3 -0.30 -4.21 -2.25
CA ILE A 3 0.72 -3.40 -1.54
C ILE A 3 1.50 -2.50 -2.51
N ALA A 4 1.86 -3.00 -3.69
CA ALA A 4 2.61 -2.20 -4.68
C ALA A 4 1.76 -1.02 -5.20
N VAL A 5 0.46 -1.24 -5.45
CA VAL A 5 -0.46 -0.17 -5.83
C VAL A 5 -0.59 0.86 -4.71
N ALA A 6 -0.74 0.41 -3.46
CA ALA A 6 -0.81 1.32 -2.31
C ALA A 6 0.49 2.10 -2.08
N LEU A 7 1.65 1.49 -2.34
CA LEU A 7 2.96 2.16 -2.30
C LEU A 7 3.12 3.18 -3.43
N GLU A 8 2.70 2.85 -4.65
CA GLU A 8 2.78 3.75 -5.80
C GLU A 8 1.81 4.93 -5.69
N ALA A 9 0.62 4.71 -5.15
CA ALA A 9 -0.33 5.77 -4.83
C ALA A 9 0.10 6.64 -3.63
N GLY A 10 1.14 6.22 -2.90
CA GLY A 10 1.64 6.93 -1.73
C GLY A 10 0.75 6.82 -0.49
N ALA A 11 -0.27 5.93 -0.50
CA ALA A 11 -1.06 5.60 0.69
C ALA A 11 -0.28 4.71 1.67
N LEU A 12 0.71 3.98 1.15
CA LEU A 12 1.76 3.34 1.93
C LEU A 12 3.12 3.91 1.55
N GLY A 13 4.04 3.90 2.51
CA GLY A 13 5.46 4.14 2.32
C GLY A 13 6.26 2.87 2.59
N LYS A 14 7.39 2.71 1.90
CA LYS A 14 8.37 1.64 2.18
C LYS A 14 9.70 2.27 2.55
N CYS A 15 10.26 1.84 3.67
CA CYS A 15 11.58 2.27 4.08
C CYS A 15 12.62 1.66 3.14
N ARG A 16 13.44 2.49 2.49
CA ARG A 16 14.50 2.01 1.59
C ARG A 16 15.60 1.24 2.33
N ARG A 17 15.82 1.55 3.61
CA ARG A 17 16.90 0.96 4.42
C ARG A 17 16.50 -0.37 5.06
N HIS A 18 15.29 -0.44 5.62
CA HIS A 18 14.84 -1.60 6.41
C HIS A 18 13.76 -2.43 5.73
N GLY A 19 13.23 -1.98 4.58
CA GLY A 19 12.17 -2.68 3.86
C GLY A 19 10.80 -2.69 4.52
N CYS A 20 10.68 -2.12 5.74
CA CYS A 20 9.43 -2.00 6.49
C CYS A 20 8.40 -1.16 5.71
N ILE A 21 7.11 -1.51 5.83
CA ILE A 21 6.01 -0.74 5.25
C ILE A 21 5.30 0.04 6.36
N PHE A 22 4.91 1.26 6.05
CA PHE A 22 4.27 2.22 6.95
C PHE A 22 3.21 3.02 6.18
N LEU A 23 2.38 3.76 6.90
CA LEU A 23 1.36 4.65 6.34
C LEU A 23 2.04 5.76 5.54
N GLY A 24 1.62 5.90 4.29
CA GLY A 24 2.03 7.03 3.48
C GLY A 24 1.21 8.27 3.82
N GLY A 25 1.60 9.41 3.25
CA GLY A 25 0.91 10.69 3.46
C GLY A 25 -0.33 10.90 2.58
N LYS A 26 -0.63 9.97 1.65
CA LYS A 26 -1.78 10.09 0.76
C LYS A 26 -3.00 9.32 1.29
N PRO A 27 -4.22 9.80 1.00
CA PRO A 27 -5.44 9.15 1.43
C PRO A 27 -5.65 7.79 0.73
N LEU A 28 -6.36 6.88 1.40
CA LEU A 28 -6.68 5.55 0.88
C LEU A 28 -7.42 5.62 -0.47
N GLU A 29 -8.25 6.64 -0.63
CA GLU A 29 -9.03 6.94 -1.83
C GLU A 29 -8.14 7.09 -3.07
N GLU A 30 -6.96 7.70 -2.94
CA GLU A 30 -6.01 7.79 -4.07
C GLU A 30 -5.45 6.42 -4.46
N ALA A 31 -5.22 5.52 -3.48
CA ALA A 31 -4.79 4.15 -3.76
C ALA A 31 -5.88 3.30 -4.41
N LEU A 32 -7.14 3.50 -4.03
CA LEU A 32 -8.28 2.83 -4.64
C LEU A 32 -8.51 3.31 -6.06
N ALA A 33 -8.47 4.62 -6.30
CA ALA A 33 -8.57 5.18 -7.65
C ALA A 33 -7.45 4.66 -8.57
N LEU A 34 -6.21 4.56 -8.05
CA LEU A 34 -5.10 3.99 -8.80
C LEU A 34 -5.31 2.49 -9.08
N ALA A 35 -5.82 1.73 -8.10
CA ALA A 35 -6.14 0.32 -8.25
C ALA A 35 -7.19 0.09 -9.34
N GLU A 36 -8.26 0.88 -9.34
CA GLU A 36 -9.33 0.82 -10.34
C GLU A 36 -8.84 1.21 -11.73
N SER A 37 -8.04 2.27 -11.84
CA SER A 37 -7.43 2.71 -13.10
C SER A 37 -6.49 1.66 -13.69
N ARG A 38 -5.73 0.96 -12.82
CA ARG A 38 -4.82 -0.12 -13.23
C ARG A 38 -5.51 -1.44 -13.50
N PHE A 39 -6.69 -1.66 -12.94
CA PHE A 39 -7.47 -2.85 -13.23
C PHE A 39 -7.95 -2.79 -14.69
N LYS A 40 -7.30 -3.60 -15.52
CA LYS A 40 -7.79 -3.90 -16.87
C LYS A 40 -8.46 -5.28 -16.85
N PRO A 41 -9.74 -5.39 -17.26
CA PRO A 41 -10.40 -6.68 -17.39
C PRO A 41 -9.57 -7.60 -18.30
N GLY A 42 -9.23 -8.80 -17.82
CA GLY A 42 -8.40 -9.77 -18.54
C GLY A 42 -6.88 -9.52 -18.52
N ALA A 43 -6.39 -8.44 -17.91
CA ALA A 43 -4.95 -8.15 -17.83
C ALA A 43 -4.29 -8.67 -16.53
N LEU A 44 -5.06 -8.94 -15.49
CA LEU A 44 -4.53 -9.47 -14.25
C LEU A 44 -4.33 -10.98 -14.37
N LYS A 45 -3.15 -11.38 -14.86
CA LYS A 45 -2.54 -12.65 -14.42
C LYS A 45 -2.09 -12.46 -12.96
N GLY A 46 -3.05 -12.49 -12.04
CA GLY A 46 -2.83 -12.29 -10.60
C GLY A 46 -3.97 -12.93 -9.80
N PRO A 47 -3.88 -12.96 -8.46
CA PRO A 47 -4.88 -13.64 -7.62
C PRO A 47 -6.26 -12.96 -7.58
N PHE A 48 -6.43 -11.81 -8.25
CA PHE A 48 -7.67 -11.03 -8.22
C PHE A 48 -8.48 -11.28 -9.49
N ALA A 49 -9.70 -11.79 -9.33
CA ALA A 49 -10.67 -12.02 -10.38
C ALA A 49 -11.49 -10.75 -10.69
N THR A 50 -11.64 -9.82 -9.73
CA THR A 50 -12.46 -8.62 -9.89
C THR A 50 -11.81 -7.33 -9.41
N ARG A 51 -12.38 -6.18 -9.82
CA ARG A 51 -11.95 -4.84 -9.35
C ARG A 51 -12.16 -4.72 -7.85
N GLU A 52 -13.28 -5.22 -7.39
CA GLU A 52 -13.69 -5.20 -5.99
C GLU A 52 -12.70 -5.96 -5.12
N GLU A 53 -12.20 -7.11 -5.56
CA GLU A 53 -11.19 -7.89 -4.84
C GLU A 53 -9.86 -7.13 -4.70
N LEU A 54 -9.37 -6.52 -5.79
CA LEU A 54 -8.16 -5.70 -5.73
C LEU A 54 -8.36 -4.51 -4.78
N ALA A 55 -9.51 -3.85 -4.84
CA ALA A 55 -9.84 -2.74 -3.96
C ALA A 55 -9.90 -3.18 -2.48
N LEU A 56 -10.53 -4.32 -2.18
CA LEU A 56 -10.61 -4.89 -0.84
C LEU A 56 -9.22 -5.16 -0.27
N GLU A 57 -8.34 -5.74 -1.08
CA GLU A 57 -6.97 -6.07 -0.69
C GLU A 57 -6.12 -4.83 -0.45
N VAL A 58 -6.31 -3.77 -1.24
CA VAL A 58 -5.69 -2.46 -0.98
C VAL A 58 -6.17 -1.88 0.35
N ARG A 59 -7.48 -1.93 0.65
CA ARG A 59 -8.02 -1.47 1.95
C ARG A 59 -7.44 -2.28 3.10
N SER A 60 -7.35 -3.60 2.94
CA SER A 60 -6.80 -4.50 3.95
C SER A 60 -5.34 -4.14 4.23
N ALA A 61 -4.50 -4.06 3.20
CA ALA A 61 -3.09 -3.72 3.32
C ALA A 61 -2.85 -2.35 3.99
N VAL A 62 -3.64 -1.32 3.64
CA VAL A 62 -3.54 0.00 4.28
C VAL A 62 -3.99 -0.05 5.73
N SER A 63 -5.10 -0.74 6.03
CA SER A 63 -5.62 -0.89 7.39
C SER A 63 -4.66 -1.63 8.32
N GLU A 64 -3.99 -2.68 7.83
CA GLU A 64 -2.97 -3.44 8.57
C GLU A 64 -1.76 -2.58 8.95
N HIS A 65 -1.49 -1.51 8.21
CA HIS A 65 -0.36 -0.62 8.43
C HIS A 65 -0.78 0.74 9.00
N ARG A 66 -2.07 0.90 9.35
CA ARG A 66 -2.63 2.18 9.81
C ARG A 66 -2.05 2.72 11.12
N ARG A 67 -1.31 1.89 11.87
CA ARG A 67 -0.72 2.26 13.16
C ARG A 67 0.78 2.57 13.06
N ARG A 68 1.33 2.61 11.85
CA ARG A 68 2.77 2.82 11.62
C ARG A 68 2.94 4.09 10.81
N ASP A 69 3.16 5.22 11.47
CA ASP A 69 3.35 6.52 10.79
C ASP A 69 4.78 6.72 10.24
N GLY A 70 5.65 5.71 10.40
CA GLY A 70 7.02 5.72 9.92
C GLY A 70 7.70 4.38 10.15
N CYS A 71 8.96 4.27 9.74
CA CYS A 71 9.72 3.05 10.00
C CYS A 71 10.17 3.00 11.47
N PRO A 72 9.70 2.02 12.26
CA PRO A 72 10.07 1.93 13.68
C PRO A 72 11.57 1.67 13.87
N LEU A 73 12.20 0.99 12.91
CA LEU A 73 13.65 0.75 12.91
C LEU A 73 14.44 2.03 12.61
N CYS A 74 13.93 2.95 11.79
CA CYS A 74 14.59 4.25 11.63
C CYS A 74 14.45 5.12 12.88
N ALA A 75 13.27 5.11 13.52
CA ALA A 75 13.05 5.83 14.76
C ALA A 75 14.02 5.35 15.86
N LYS A 76 14.13 4.02 16.04
CA LYS A 76 15.02 3.42 17.04
C LYS A 76 16.50 3.78 16.86
N TRP A 77 16.95 4.01 15.62
CA TRP A 77 18.35 4.37 15.31
C TRP A 77 18.63 5.88 15.36
N MET A 78 17.61 6.73 15.57
CA MET A 78 17.81 8.17 15.81
C MET A 78 17.90 8.51 17.30
N ASP A 79 17.48 7.60 18.18
CA ASP A 79 17.52 7.74 19.64
C ASP A 79 18.86 7.23 20.26
N GLU A 80 19.85 6.86 19.44
CA GLU A 80 21.23 6.52 19.82
C GLU A 80 22.21 7.60 19.33
#